data_AF-A0A7U2I1V0-F1
#
_entry.id   AF-A0A7U2I1V0-F1
#
_cell.length_a   1.000
_cell.length_b   1.000
_cell.length_c   1.000
_cell.angle_alpha   90.00
_cell.angle_beta   90.00
_cell.angle_gamma   90.00
#
_symmetry.space_group_name_H-M   'P 1'
#
loop_
_entity.id
_entity.type
_entity.pdbx_description
1 polymer ?
#
loop_
_entity_poly.entity_id
_entity_poly.type
_entity_poly.pdbx_seq_one_letter_code
_entity_poly.pdbx_strand_id
1 'polypeptide(L)'
;MEPASLLPDTHHRTPSPTRDASVATVRPERNSVVPPYWQHHGRHPSRMSSYSTDGHPTPISLEDHTEDGSEQSKGLWAKGVTIDDHVVVSGAAPGLGAYVVFNCTVETLDGGPMKIRKRYSEFEDLHQKLVQTFPHAVSSMPQFPPKSVISRFRPRFLERRKNGLNYWLNCILLNPEFAASPVLKEFLFS
;
A
#
# COMPACT_ATOMS: atom_id res chain seq x y z
N MET A 1 -66.33 12.88 17.71
CA MET A 1 -67.17 11.78 18.23
C MET A 1 -66.20 10.69 18.64
N GLU A 2 -65.73 10.75 19.88
CA GLU A 2 -65.10 9.62 20.57
C GLU A 2 -66.24 8.86 21.30
N PRO A 3 -66.03 7.61 21.76
CA PRO A 3 -65.32 7.48 23.02
C PRO A 3 -64.31 6.32 23.11
N ALA A 4 -63.28 6.62 23.89
CA ALA A 4 -62.35 5.80 24.64
C ALA A 4 -62.99 4.65 25.42
N SER A 5 -62.15 3.67 25.77
CA SER A 5 -61.97 3.08 27.11
C SER A 5 -60.94 1.94 27.03
N LEU A 6 -60.02 1.65 27.96
CA LEU A 6 -59.65 2.20 29.26
C LEU A 6 -58.29 1.59 29.70
N LEU A 7 -57.52 2.42 30.38
CA LEU A 7 -56.35 2.24 31.27
C LEU A 7 -56.69 1.34 32.51
N PRO A 8 -55.78 0.91 33.44
CA PRO A 8 -54.81 1.82 34.09
C PRO A 8 -53.47 1.30 34.64
N ASP A 9 -52.58 2.29 34.84
CA ASP A 9 -51.43 2.34 35.74
C ASP A 9 -51.78 2.10 37.22
N THR A 10 -50.82 1.57 37.99
CA THR A 10 -50.75 1.80 39.44
C THR A 10 -49.30 1.88 39.92
N HIS A 11 -49.00 3.00 40.59
CA HIS A 11 -47.79 3.30 41.35
C HIS A 11 -47.64 2.41 42.60
N HIS A 12 -46.41 2.12 43.05
CA HIS A 12 -45.92 2.50 44.41
C HIS A 12 -44.55 1.91 44.80
N ARG A 13 -43.67 2.84 45.22
CA ARG A 13 -42.83 2.88 46.45
C ARG A 13 -41.86 1.72 46.81
N THR A 14 -40.60 2.14 46.99
CA THR A 14 -39.46 1.49 47.66
C THR A 14 -39.78 0.90 49.04
N PRO A 15 -39.02 -0.13 49.46
CA PRO A 15 -38.09 0.07 50.57
C PRO A 15 -36.74 -0.66 50.42
N SER A 16 -35.69 -0.15 51.05
CA SER A 16 -34.50 -0.93 51.46
C SER A 16 -34.68 -1.36 52.94
N PRO A 17 -34.13 -2.50 53.41
CA PRO A 17 -32.82 -2.44 54.08
C PRO A 17 -31.95 -3.73 54.10
N THR A 18 -30.63 -3.51 54.26
CA THR A 18 -29.55 -4.29 54.97
C THR A 18 -29.34 -5.82 54.88
N ARG A 19 -28.05 -6.18 54.61
CA ARG A 19 -27.16 -7.25 55.16
C ARG A 19 -27.72 -8.69 55.22
N ASP A 20 -27.09 -9.74 54.71
CA ASP A 20 -25.70 -10.19 54.92
C ASP A 20 -25.35 -11.38 53.98
N ALA A 21 -24.08 -11.77 53.96
CA ALA A 21 -23.52 -13.06 53.48
C ALA A 21 -23.28 -13.32 51.97
N SER A 22 -22.09 -12.90 51.52
CA SER A 22 -21.06 -13.71 50.84
C SER A 22 -21.46 -14.92 49.98
N VAL A 23 -21.30 -14.82 48.64
CA VAL A 23 -20.75 -15.90 47.79
C VAL A 23 -19.91 -15.29 46.67
N ALA A 24 -18.75 -15.90 46.46
CA ALA A 24 -17.60 -15.43 45.72
C ALA A 24 -17.82 -15.12 44.23
N THR A 25 -17.08 -14.11 43.77
CA THR A 25 -16.83 -13.73 42.39
C THR A 25 -16.25 -14.90 41.58
N VAL A 26 -17.02 -15.45 40.64
CA VAL A 26 -16.48 -16.34 39.60
C VAL A 26 -16.00 -15.46 38.45
N ARG A 27 -14.67 -15.27 38.34
CA ARG A 27 -14.00 -14.74 37.13
C ARG A 27 -14.20 -15.74 35.99
N PRO A 28 -14.57 -15.32 34.77
CA PRO A 28 -14.54 -16.22 33.64
C PRO A 28 -13.08 -16.53 33.28
N GLU A 29 -12.70 -17.79 33.38
CA GLU A 29 -11.41 -18.28 32.88
C GLU A 29 -11.37 -18.08 31.36
N ARG A 30 -10.42 -17.25 30.91
CA ARG A 30 -10.06 -17.19 29.50
C ARG A 30 -9.24 -18.44 29.21
N ASN A 31 -9.89 -19.47 28.67
CA ASN A 31 -9.22 -20.63 28.08
C ASN A 31 -8.31 -20.14 26.94
N SER A 32 -7.04 -19.91 27.23
CA SER A 32 -6.01 -19.64 26.23
C SER A 32 -5.64 -20.96 25.57
N VAL A 33 -6.28 -21.27 24.45
CA VAL A 33 -5.86 -22.37 23.58
C VAL A 33 -4.53 -21.94 22.95
N VAL A 34 -3.43 -22.43 23.51
CA VAL A 34 -2.08 -22.23 22.98
C VAL A 34 -1.87 -23.21 21.83
N PRO A 35 -1.55 -22.75 20.60
CA PRO A 35 -1.27 -23.62 19.47
C PRO A 35 -0.13 -24.61 19.77
N PRO A 36 -0.13 -25.81 19.17
CA PRO A 36 0.79 -26.89 19.53
C PRO A 36 2.28 -26.54 19.33
N TYR A 37 2.60 -25.58 18.46
CA TYR A 37 3.97 -25.09 18.24
C TYR A 37 4.42 -23.99 19.22
N TRP A 38 3.53 -23.52 20.10
CA TRP A 38 3.85 -22.61 21.22
C TRP A 38 4.10 -23.36 22.53
N GLN A 39 4.04 -24.69 22.50
CA GLN A 39 4.50 -25.49 23.61
C GLN A 39 6.03 -25.34 23.70
N HIS A 40 6.50 -24.78 24.80
CA HIS A 40 7.93 -24.66 25.07
C HIS A 40 8.55 -26.07 25.09
N HIS A 41 9.15 -26.45 23.96
CA HIS A 41 10.06 -27.58 23.92
C HIS A 41 11.20 -27.27 24.90
N GLY A 42 11.32 -28.11 25.94
CA GLY A 42 12.42 -28.07 26.88
C GLY A 42 13.73 -28.01 26.10
N ARG A 43 14.54 -26.98 26.37
CA ARG A 43 15.79 -26.71 25.67
C ARG A 43 16.70 -27.94 25.80
N HIS A 44 16.86 -28.68 24.71
CA HIS A 44 17.88 -29.71 24.62
C HIS A 44 19.26 -29.01 24.55
N PRO A 45 20.23 -29.35 25.42
CA PRO A 45 21.54 -28.71 25.43
C PRO A 45 22.32 -29.16 24.20
N SER A 46 22.18 -28.40 23.12
CA SER A 46 22.89 -28.66 21.87
C SER A 46 24.21 -27.89 21.89
N ARG A 47 25.29 -28.67 21.93
CA ARG A 47 26.69 -28.38 21.55
C ARG A 47 27.07 -26.89 21.43
N MET A 48 27.75 -26.46 22.50
CA MET A 48 28.82 -25.44 22.56
C MET A 48 29.23 -24.83 21.21
N SER A 49 28.90 -23.55 21.02
CA SER A 49 29.68 -22.64 20.18
C SER A 49 30.64 -21.90 21.12
N SER A 50 31.93 -22.12 20.95
CA SER A 50 32.99 -21.57 21.79
C SER A 50 33.40 -20.18 21.32
N TYR A 51 32.76 -19.11 21.79
CA TYR A 51 33.41 -17.84 22.14
C TYR A 51 32.39 -16.83 22.69
N SER A 52 32.82 -16.11 23.74
CA SER A 52 32.24 -14.93 24.42
C SER A 52 32.05 -15.22 25.91
N THR A 53 33.12 -14.97 26.66
CA THR A 53 33.14 -14.91 28.12
C THR A 53 32.52 -13.59 28.57
N ASP A 54 31.20 -13.52 28.65
CA ASP A 54 30.46 -12.74 29.65
C ASP A 54 28.97 -13.12 29.55
N GLY A 55 28.46 -13.68 30.64
CA GLY A 55 27.30 -14.59 30.66
C GLY A 55 25.93 -13.95 30.68
N HIS A 56 25.68 -12.90 29.89
CA HIS A 56 24.32 -12.43 29.62
C HIS A 56 24.07 -12.39 28.11
N PRO A 57 22.97 -12.97 27.60
CA PRO A 57 22.57 -12.71 26.22
C PRO A 57 22.35 -11.21 26.09
N THR A 58 22.95 -10.62 25.06
CA THR A 58 22.73 -9.20 24.77
C THR A 58 21.22 -8.95 24.65
N PRO A 59 20.67 -7.94 25.35
CA PRO A 59 19.28 -7.54 25.16
C PRO A 59 19.03 -7.23 23.68
N ILE A 60 17.85 -7.59 23.17
CA ILE A 60 17.45 -7.24 21.81
C ILE A 60 17.35 -5.71 21.75
N SER A 61 18.31 -5.07 21.08
CA SER A 61 18.31 -3.64 20.81
C SER A 61 17.53 -3.40 19.51
N LEU A 62 16.59 -2.45 19.54
CA LEU A 62 15.94 -1.95 18.32
C LEU A 62 16.85 -0.87 17.73
N GLU A 63 17.69 -1.26 16.76
CA GLU A 63 18.46 -0.31 15.98
C GLU A 63 17.62 0.18 14.80
N ASP A 64 17.56 1.50 14.64
CA ASP A 64 16.88 2.14 13.53
C ASP A 64 17.85 2.27 12.35
N HIS A 65 17.70 1.39 11.36
CA HIS A 65 18.47 1.41 10.10
C HIS A 65 17.72 2.16 8.99
N THR A 66 16.76 3.03 9.34
CA THR A 66 15.90 3.70 8.34
C THR A 66 16.61 4.85 7.62
N GLU A 67 17.66 5.45 8.22
CA GLU A 67 18.36 6.62 7.65
C GLU A 67 19.68 6.28 6.92
N ASP A 68 20.41 5.26 7.35
CA ASP A 68 21.64 4.83 6.66
C ASP A 68 21.26 3.98 5.45
N GLY A 69 20.81 4.68 4.40
CA GLY A 69 20.40 4.07 3.14
C GLY A 69 21.42 3.04 2.66
N SER A 70 20.99 1.79 2.54
CA SER A 70 21.81 0.73 1.94
C SER A 70 22.34 1.21 0.58
N GLU A 71 23.55 0.81 0.18
CA GLU A 71 24.10 1.19 -1.14
C GLU A 71 23.15 0.84 -2.31
N GLN A 72 22.26 -0.14 -2.10
CA GLN A 72 21.19 -0.52 -3.03
C GLN A 72 20.05 0.50 -3.15
N SER A 73 19.80 1.32 -2.12
CA SER A 73 18.71 2.32 -2.10
C SER A 73 19.15 3.69 -2.63
N LYS A 74 20.46 3.90 -2.81
CA LYS A 74 21.07 5.17 -3.25
C LYS A 74 20.56 5.68 -4.61
N GLY A 75 19.96 4.79 -5.40
CA GLY A 75 19.35 5.11 -6.69
C GLY A 75 17.89 5.59 -6.61
N LEU A 76 17.22 5.41 -5.47
CA LEU A 76 15.85 5.85 -5.26
C LEU A 76 15.83 7.36 -5.02
N TRP A 77 14.97 8.07 -5.76
CA TRP A 77 14.80 9.52 -5.67
C TRP A 77 13.32 9.92 -5.64
N ALA A 78 12.41 8.96 -5.78
CA ALA A 78 10.97 9.14 -5.76
C ALA A 78 10.34 8.34 -4.62
N LYS A 79 9.35 8.93 -3.96
CA LYS A 79 8.47 8.30 -2.96
C LYS A 79 7.30 7.56 -3.60
N GLY A 80 6.91 7.98 -4.81
CA GLY A 80 5.81 7.38 -5.56
C GLY A 80 5.30 8.31 -6.65
N VAL A 81 4.23 7.86 -7.31
CA VAL A 81 3.52 8.64 -8.32
C VAL A 81 2.03 8.46 -8.18
N THR A 82 1.28 9.50 -8.52
CA THR A 82 -0.17 9.42 -8.70
C THR A 82 -0.51 9.86 -10.11
N ILE A 83 -1.46 9.17 -10.75
CA ILE A 83 -2.08 9.62 -11.99
C ILE A 83 -3.46 10.13 -11.64
N ASP A 84 -3.57 11.45 -11.52
CA ASP A 84 -4.73 12.15 -10.97
C ASP A 84 -5.93 12.02 -11.94
N ASP A 85 -5.73 12.53 -13.15
CA ASP A 85 -6.76 12.66 -14.16
C ASP A 85 -6.18 12.48 -15.58
N HIS A 86 -7.07 12.60 -16.57
CA HIS A 86 -6.70 12.57 -17.97
C HIS A 86 -7.46 13.65 -18.73
N VAL A 87 -6.82 14.19 -19.77
CA VAL A 87 -7.43 15.18 -20.67
C VAL A 87 -7.44 14.63 -22.09
N VAL A 88 -8.57 14.83 -22.78
CA VAL A 88 -8.69 14.55 -24.22
C VAL A 88 -8.32 15.82 -24.96
N VAL A 89 -7.19 15.81 -25.66
CA VAL A 89 -6.75 16.92 -26.50
C VAL A 89 -7.34 16.71 -27.90
N SER A 90 -8.16 17.66 -28.36
CA SER A 90 -8.72 17.65 -29.71
C SER A 90 -7.63 17.96 -30.74
N GLY A 91 -7.66 17.28 -31.89
CA GLY A 91 -6.81 17.64 -33.02
C GLY A 91 -7.41 18.81 -33.83
N ALA A 92 -6.78 19.15 -34.95
CA ALA A 92 -7.10 20.32 -35.77
C ALA A 92 -8.55 20.35 -36.30
N ALA A 93 -9.23 19.21 -36.37
CA ALA A 93 -10.64 19.11 -36.73
C ALA A 93 -11.40 18.19 -35.75
N PRO A 94 -12.71 18.41 -35.54
CA PRO A 94 -13.52 17.55 -34.68
C PRO A 94 -13.41 16.08 -35.09
N GLY A 95 -12.94 15.23 -34.16
CA GLY A 95 -12.80 13.78 -34.37
C GLY A 95 -11.51 13.32 -35.04
N LEU A 96 -10.69 14.22 -35.60
CA LEU A 96 -9.42 13.88 -36.24
C LEU A 96 -8.23 14.30 -35.39
N GLY A 97 -7.30 13.39 -35.15
CA GLY A 97 -6.06 13.68 -34.42
C GLY A 97 -6.21 13.84 -32.90
N ALA A 98 -7.38 13.55 -32.33
CA ALA A 98 -7.54 13.61 -30.88
C ALA A 98 -6.71 12.54 -30.17
N TYR A 99 -6.13 12.89 -29.02
CA TYR A 99 -5.35 11.99 -28.18
C TYR A 99 -5.62 12.24 -26.69
N VAL A 100 -5.19 11.29 -25.85
CA VAL A 100 -5.37 11.36 -24.40
C VAL A 100 -4.02 11.56 -23.73
N VAL A 101 -3.97 12.52 -22.82
CA VAL A 101 -2.81 12.82 -21.97
C VAL A 101 -3.19 12.54 -20.53
N PHE A 102 -2.32 11.83 -19.82
CA PHE A 102 -2.46 11.57 -18.39
C PHE A 102 -1.65 12.60 -17.61
N ASN A 103 -2.26 13.18 -16.59
CA ASN A 103 -1.60 14.09 -15.65
C ASN A 103 -1.09 13.26 -14.47
N CYS A 104 0.21 13.32 -14.23
CA CYS A 104 0.85 12.57 -13.16
C CYS A 104 1.55 13.52 -12.19
N THR A 105 1.49 13.19 -10.90
CA THR A 105 2.20 13.87 -9.83
C THR A 105 3.20 12.88 -9.22
N VAL A 106 4.49 13.12 -9.44
CA VAL A 106 5.60 12.35 -8.88
C VAL A 106 6.03 12.98 -7.56
N GLU A 107 5.99 12.23 -6.48
CA GLU A 107 6.51 12.65 -5.19
C GLU A 107 7.99 12.31 -5.13
N THR A 108 8.86 13.32 -4.96
CA THR A 108 10.31 13.10 -4.84
C THR A 108 10.72 12.91 -3.38
N LEU A 109 11.84 12.20 -3.16
CA LEU A 109 12.45 12.08 -1.84
C LEU A 109 12.95 13.43 -1.37
N ASP A 110 13.73 14.08 -2.24
CA ASP A 110 14.21 15.44 -2.09
C ASP A 110 13.50 16.36 -3.08
N GLY A 111 12.93 17.44 -2.57
CA GLY A 111 12.18 18.42 -3.35
C GLY A 111 10.65 18.31 -3.22
N GLY A 112 9.96 19.20 -3.93
CA GLY A 112 8.50 19.23 -3.98
C GLY A 112 7.93 18.27 -5.03
N PRO A 113 6.61 18.00 -5.01
CA PRO A 113 5.97 17.17 -6.00
C PRO A 113 6.14 17.72 -7.41
N MET A 114 6.53 16.87 -8.35
CA MET A 114 6.74 17.20 -9.75
C MET A 114 5.56 16.75 -10.59
N LYS A 115 4.99 17.66 -11.38
CA LYS A 115 3.91 17.35 -12.32
C LYS A 115 4.45 17.06 -13.70
N ILE A 116 4.05 15.92 -14.26
CA ILE A 116 4.38 15.53 -15.64
C ILE A 116 3.11 15.16 -16.40
N ARG A 117 3.18 15.22 -17.73
CA ARG A 117 2.05 14.92 -18.60
C ARG A 117 2.52 14.02 -19.73
N LYS A 118 1.91 12.84 -19.87
CA LYS A 118 2.37 11.82 -20.82
C LYS A 118 1.20 11.15 -21.52
N ARG A 119 1.36 10.84 -22.80
CA ARG A 119 0.41 10.01 -23.56
C ARG A 119 0.68 8.54 -23.27
N TYR A 120 -0.35 7.70 -23.38
CA TYR A 120 -0.21 6.24 -23.21
C TYR A 120 0.94 5.64 -24.04
N SER A 121 1.13 6.10 -25.29
CA SER A 121 2.22 5.62 -26.14
C SER A 121 3.60 5.89 -25.54
N GLU A 122 3.79 6.99 -24.83
CA GLU A 122 5.07 7.33 -24.20
C GLU A 122 5.37 6.39 -23.01
N PHE A 123 4.35 5.97 -22.25
CA PHE A 123 4.50 4.94 -21.21
C PHE A 123 4.86 3.58 -21.82
N GLU A 124 4.25 3.23 -22.95
CA GLU A 124 4.58 2.00 -23.67
C GLU A 124 6.02 2.03 -24.18
N ASP A 125 6.44 3.15 -24.78
CA ASP A 125 7.81 3.30 -25.27
C ASP A 125 8.81 3.18 -24.12
N LEU A 126 8.51 3.75 -22.95
CA LEU A 126 9.30 3.54 -21.73
C LEU A 126 9.33 2.05 -21.34
N HIS A 127 8.18 1.37 -21.29
CA HIS A 127 8.11 -0.05 -20.95
C HIS A 127 8.98 -0.90 -21.88
N GLN A 128 8.92 -0.68 -23.19
CA GLN A 128 9.74 -1.41 -24.16
C GLN A 128 11.24 -1.12 -23.97
N LYS A 129 11.62 0.13 -23.72
CA LYS A 129 13.01 0.49 -23.43
C LYS A 129 13.50 -0.15 -22.13
N LEU A 130 12.68 -0.22 -21.09
CA LEU A 130 13.03 -0.90 -19.83
C LEU A 130 13.24 -2.39 -20.03
N VAL A 131 12.34 -3.07 -20.77
CA VAL A 131 12.49 -4.50 -21.12
C VAL A 131 13.81 -4.76 -21.86
N GLN A 132 14.16 -3.89 -22.82
CA GLN A 132 15.40 -4.01 -23.60
C GLN A 132 16.64 -3.72 -22.77
N THR A 133 16.57 -2.75 -21.85
CA THR A 133 17.72 -2.31 -21.04
C THR A 133 17.98 -3.27 -19.88
N PHE A 134 16.93 -3.84 -19.29
CA PHE A 134 16.98 -4.67 -18.10
C PHE A 134 16.31 -6.04 -18.32
N PRO A 135 16.84 -6.87 -19.26
CA PRO A 135 16.20 -8.13 -19.65
C PRO A 135 16.07 -9.12 -18.47
N HIS A 136 16.97 -9.06 -17.50
CA HIS A 136 16.94 -9.92 -16.31
C HIS A 136 15.88 -9.50 -15.27
N ALA A 137 15.48 -8.22 -15.27
CA ALA A 137 14.52 -7.67 -14.32
C ALA A 137 13.08 -7.66 -14.84
N VAL A 138 12.83 -8.20 -16.05
CA VAL A 138 11.50 -8.22 -16.67
C VAL A 138 10.46 -8.92 -15.79
N SER A 139 10.86 -10.01 -15.13
CA SER A 139 10.00 -10.77 -14.20
C SER A 139 9.55 -9.95 -12.99
N SER A 140 10.29 -8.89 -12.66
CA SER A 140 9.98 -7.99 -11.54
C SER A 140 9.07 -6.83 -11.94
N MET A 141 8.81 -6.64 -13.24
CA MET A 141 7.92 -5.59 -13.71
C MET A 141 6.45 -6.05 -13.63
N PRO A 142 5.53 -5.19 -13.17
CA PRO A 142 4.11 -5.52 -13.20
C PRO A 142 3.59 -5.56 -14.64
N GLN A 143 2.43 -6.20 -14.81
CA GLN A 143 1.74 -6.28 -16.10
C GLN A 143 1.43 -4.87 -16.64
N PHE A 144 1.83 -4.62 -17.89
CA PHE A 144 1.55 -3.35 -18.55
C PHE A 144 0.07 -3.28 -18.99
N PRO A 145 -0.63 -2.15 -18.81
CA PRO A 145 -2.02 -2.02 -19.23
C PRO A 145 -2.17 -2.22 -20.75
N PRO A 146 -3.21 -2.91 -21.25
CA PRO A 146 -3.30 -3.23 -22.67
C PRO A 146 -3.64 -2.03 -23.57
N LYS A 147 -3.23 -2.16 -24.85
CA LYS A 147 -3.66 -1.28 -25.94
C LYS A 147 -5.13 -1.53 -26.30
N SER A 148 -5.86 -0.47 -26.62
CA SER A 148 -7.17 -0.56 -27.25
C SER A 148 -7.35 0.60 -28.21
N VAL A 149 -7.66 0.29 -29.47
CA VAL A 149 -7.95 1.27 -30.52
C VAL A 149 -9.44 1.62 -30.57
N ILE A 150 -10.31 0.66 -30.27
CA ILE A 150 -11.79 0.82 -30.32
C ILE A 150 -12.31 1.57 -29.08
N SER A 151 -11.70 1.34 -27.91
CA SER A 151 -12.20 1.87 -26.63
C SER A 151 -11.42 3.10 -26.13
N ARG A 152 -10.54 3.68 -26.95
CA ARG A 152 -9.52 4.65 -26.51
C ARG A 152 -10.04 5.94 -25.87
N PHE A 153 -11.31 6.30 -26.12
CA PHE A 153 -11.97 7.46 -25.53
C PHE A 153 -13.10 7.10 -24.56
N ARG A 154 -13.35 5.81 -24.30
CA ARG A 154 -14.42 5.41 -23.38
C ARG A 154 -13.99 5.70 -21.94
N PRO A 155 -14.77 6.44 -21.13
CA PRO A 155 -14.37 6.81 -19.77
C PRO A 155 -14.00 5.62 -18.88
N ARG A 156 -14.81 4.55 -18.88
CA ARG A 156 -14.51 3.32 -18.10
C ARG A 156 -13.17 2.68 -18.48
N PHE A 157 -12.80 2.78 -19.76
CA PHE A 157 -11.53 2.25 -20.23
C PHE A 157 -10.36 3.14 -19.81
N LEU A 158 -10.53 4.45 -19.88
CA LEU A 158 -9.53 5.42 -19.44
C LEU A 158 -9.26 5.33 -17.95
N GLU A 159 -10.30 5.17 -17.11
CA GLU A 159 -10.11 4.95 -15.66
C GLU A 159 -9.37 3.65 -15.36
N ARG A 160 -9.75 2.53 -16.00
CA ARG A 160 -9.04 1.26 -15.82
C ARG A 160 -7.57 1.37 -16.25
N ARG A 161 -7.31 2.03 -17.37
CA ARG A 161 -5.96 2.28 -17.87
C ARG A 161 -5.18 3.20 -16.93
N LYS A 162 -5.79 4.27 -16.42
CA LYS A 162 -5.21 5.19 -15.44
C LYS A 162 -4.71 4.43 -14.21
N ASN A 163 -5.56 3.58 -13.64
CA ASN A 163 -5.21 2.76 -12.48
C ASN A 163 -4.08 1.78 -12.79
N GLY A 164 -4.13 1.12 -13.95
CA GLY A 164 -3.07 0.22 -14.38
C GLY A 164 -1.72 0.93 -14.60
N LEU A 165 -1.73 2.12 -15.23
CA LEU A 165 -0.53 2.92 -15.44
C LEU A 165 0.02 3.46 -14.12
N ASN A 166 -0.85 3.86 -13.20
CA ASN A 166 -0.48 4.34 -11.87
C ASN A 166 0.23 3.23 -11.07
N TYR A 167 -0.37 2.05 -11.01
CA TYR A 167 0.24 0.88 -10.37
C TYR A 167 1.58 0.52 -11.04
N TRP A 168 1.58 0.43 -12.37
CA TRP A 168 2.78 0.07 -13.12
C TRP A 168 3.93 1.06 -12.86
N LEU A 169 3.68 2.37 -13.00
CA LEU A 169 4.73 3.38 -12.85
C LEU A 169 5.23 3.48 -11.40
N ASN A 170 4.38 3.27 -10.39
CA ASN A 170 4.84 3.16 -9.00
C ASN A 170 5.82 2.02 -8.82
N CYS A 171 5.51 0.81 -9.30
CA CYS A 171 6.44 -0.31 -9.19
C CYS A 171 7.78 -0.04 -9.89
N ILE A 172 7.76 0.68 -11.01
CA ILE A 172 8.98 1.06 -11.72
C ILE A 172 9.77 2.11 -10.93
N LEU A 173 9.13 3.16 -10.43
CA LEU A 173 9.79 4.24 -9.68
C LEU A 173 10.34 3.79 -8.32
N LEU A 174 9.73 2.77 -7.71
CA LEU A 174 10.12 2.25 -6.41
C LEU A 174 11.10 1.07 -6.48
N ASN A 175 11.50 0.67 -7.69
CA ASN A 175 12.58 -0.30 -7.88
C ASN A 175 13.90 0.45 -8.10
N PRO A 176 14.93 0.27 -7.23
CA PRO A 176 16.19 0.99 -7.35
C PRO A 176 16.92 0.80 -8.68
N GLU A 177 16.82 -0.38 -9.31
CA GLU A 177 17.46 -0.67 -10.60
C GLU A 177 16.86 0.18 -11.71
N PHE A 178 15.54 0.37 -11.71
CA PHE A 178 14.85 1.19 -12.71
C PHE A 178 14.88 2.68 -12.36
N ALA A 179 14.74 3.04 -11.09
CA ALA A 179 14.69 4.41 -10.60
C ALA A 179 15.96 5.20 -10.95
N ALA A 180 17.13 4.55 -10.84
CA ALA A 180 18.41 5.16 -11.16
C ALA A 180 18.65 5.33 -12.67
N SER A 181 17.89 4.61 -13.52
CA SER A 181 18.16 4.48 -14.95
C SER A 181 17.96 5.80 -15.72
N PRO A 182 18.80 6.07 -16.73
CA PRO A 182 18.62 7.25 -17.59
C PRO A 182 17.32 7.17 -18.40
N VAL A 183 16.91 5.96 -18.80
CA VAL A 183 15.69 5.73 -19.58
C VAL A 183 14.44 6.25 -18.86
N LEU A 184 14.32 5.98 -17.55
CA LEU A 184 13.21 6.49 -16.76
C LEU A 184 13.31 8.00 -16.54
N LYS A 185 14.51 8.52 -16.26
CA LYS A 185 14.73 9.97 -16.07
C LYS A 185 14.39 10.76 -17.34
N GLU A 186 14.83 10.30 -18.50
CA GLU A 186 14.47 10.90 -19.80
C GLU A 186 12.96 10.91 -20.02
N PHE A 187 12.26 9.82 -19.69
CA PHE A 187 10.80 9.79 -19.80
C PHE A 187 10.14 10.86 -18.92
N LEU A 188 10.61 11.07 -17.68
CA LEU A 188 9.99 11.99 -16.74
C LEU A 188 10.31 13.46 -17.05
N PHE A 189 11.51 13.75 -17.56
CA PHE A 189 11.99 15.12 -17.81
C PHE A 189 11.90 15.58 -19.28
N SER A 190 11.45 14.71 -20.20
CA SER A 190 11.17 15.07 -21.60
C SER A 190 9.86 15.82 -21.79
#